data_AF-A0A2M7GYS8-F1
#
_entry.id   AF-A0A2M7GYS8-F1
#
_cell.length_a   1.000
_cell.length_b   1.000
_cell.length_c   1.000
_cell.angle_alpha   90.00
_cell.angle_beta   90.00
_cell.angle_gamma   90.00
#
_symmetry.space_group_name_H-M   'P 1'
#
loop_
_entity.id
_entity.type
_entity.pdbx_description
1 polymer ?
#
loop_
_entity_poly.entity_id
_entity_poly.type
_entity_poly.pdbx_seq_one_letter_code
_entity_poly.pdbx_strand_id
1 'polypeptide(L)'
;SAFSFLASATCILHHNGIPVFVDIDPKTYNIDVNKIEEKITEKTKAIIPVHIHGLPCEIDEVLEIAKKYNLVVIEDACQSHGATYKGKKTGNFGEMATYSLNSTKNLPGGEGGLFVTNNEELRAKANMTRMFGEFVKEGEGRSYKAYTMGWIGPRSSLPL
;
A
#
# COMPACT_ATOMS: atom_id res chain seq x y z
N SER A 1 -15.49 -14.09 -0.81
CA SER A 1 -14.52 -14.12 -1.91
C SER A 1 -13.61 -12.91 -1.85
N ALA A 2 -12.31 -13.10 -2.04
CA ALA A 2 -11.35 -12.00 -2.20
C ALA A 2 -11.43 -11.44 -3.62
N PHE A 3 -11.45 -10.12 -3.79
CA PHE A 3 -11.55 -9.49 -5.10
C PHE A 3 -10.65 -8.25 -5.21
N SER A 4 -9.58 -8.39 -5.98
CA SER A 4 -8.69 -7.31 -6.42
C SER A 4 -7.76 -7.84 -7.53
N PHE A 5 -6.93 -6.98 -8.08
CA PHE A 5 -5.79 -7.40 -8.87
C PHE A 5 -4.76 -8.15 -8.01
N LEU A 6 -4.11 -9.15 -8.59
CA LEU A 6 -3.16 -10.04 -7.90
C LEU A 6 -2.06 -9.29 -7.12
N ALA A 7 -1.65 -8.11 -7.61
CA ALA A 7 -0.58 -7.31 -6.99
C ALA A 7 -0.85 -6.94 -5.52
N SER A 8 -2.12 -6.72 -5.13
CA SER A 8 -2.48 -6.38 -3.74
C SER A 8 -2.14 -7.51 -2.77
N ALA A 9 -2.09 -8.77 -3.24
CA ALA A 9 -1.70 -9.93 -2.44
C ALA A 9 -0.23 -10.32 -2.61
N THR A 10 0.31 -10.24 -3.83
CA THR A 10 1.69 -10.68 -4.08
C THR A 10 2.72 -9.77 -3.42
N CYS A 11 2.46 -8.47 -3.28
CA CYS A 11 3.36 -7.57 -2.55
C CYS A 11 3.59 -8.04 -1.10
N ILE A 12 2.57 -8.58 -0.43
CA ILE A 12 2.66 -9.15 0.90
C ILE A 12 3.59 -10.38 0.89
N LEU A 13 3.40 -11.27 -0.09
CA LEU A 13 4.23 -12.47 -0.26
C LEU A 13 5.70 -12.13 -0.57
N HIS A 14 5.95 -11.08 -1.35
CA HIS A 14 7.32 -10.59 -1.61
C HIS A 14 8.05 -10.18 -0.33
N HIS A 15 7.31 -9.81 0.72
CA HIS A 15 7.83 -9.48 2.04
C HIS A 15 7.65 -10.61 3.07
N ASN A 16 7.43 -11.85 2.62
CA ASN A 16 7.20 -13.03 3.47
C ASN A 16 6.03 -12.88 4.45
N GLY A 17 5.12 -11.96 4.17
CA GLY A 17 3.86 -11.86 4.89
C GLY A 17 2.87 -12.93 4.43
N ILE A 18 1.83 -13.15 5.25
CA ILE A 18 0.73 -14.05 4.91
C ILE A 18 -0.49 -13.16 4.59
N PRO A 19 -0.95 -13.12 3.33
CA PRO A 19 -2.19 -12.41 3.01
C PRO A 19 -3.37 -13.14 3.66
N VAL A 20 -4.17 -12.40 4.43
CA VAL A 20 -5.42 -12.88 5.01
C VAL A 20 -6.56 -12.16 4.30
N PHE A 21 -7.43 -12.93 3.65
CA PHE A 21 -8.48 -12.35 2.81
C PHE A 21 -9.76 -12.11 3.59
N VAL A 22 -10.28 -10.89 3.46
CA VAL A 22 -11.62 -10.50 3.86
C VAL A 22 -12.52 -10.54 2.62
N ASP A 23 -13.79 -10.87 2.82
CA ASP A 23 -14.78 -10.87 1.76
C ASP A 23 -15.13 -9.44 1.32
N ILE A 24 -15.83 -9.30 0.20
CA ILE A 24 -16.28 -8.02 -0.34
C ILE A 24 -17.77 -7.79 -0.09
N ASP A 25 -18.17 -6.52 -0.12
CA ASP A 25 -19.58 -6.15 -0.30
C ASP A 25 -19.95 -6.35 -1.78
N PRO A 26 -20.96 -7.17 -2.11
CA PRO A 26 -21.36 -7.45 -3.50
C PRO A 26 -21.89 -6.22 -4.27
N LYS A 27 -22.24 -5.13 -3.59
CA LYS A 27 -22.72 -3.90 -4.22
C LYS A 27 -21.58 -2.99 -4.65
N THR A 28 -20.55 -2.88 -3.83
CA THR A 28 -19.43 -1.94 -4.05
C THR A 28 -18.19 -2.64 -4.59
N TYR A 29 -18.11 -3.97 -4.43
CA TYR A 29 -16.93 -4.81 -4.65
C TYR A 29 -15.72 -4.48 -3.76
N ASN A 30 -15.84 -3.49 -2.88
CA ASN A 30 -14.83 -3.14 -1.91
C ASN A 30 -14.89 -4.11 -0.72
N ILE A 31 -13.83 -4.10 0.10
CA ILE A 31 -13.75 -4.90 1.33
C ILE A 31 -14.99 -4.69 2.21
N ASP A 32 -15.60 -5.78 2.68
CA ASP A 32 -16.72 -5.74 3.63
C ASP A 32 -16.18 -5.47 5.03
N VAL A 33 -16.37 -4.23 5.49
CA VAL A 33 -15.85 -3.75 6.79
C VAL A 33 -16.36 -4.57 7.97
N ASN A 34 -17.56 -5.14 7.86
CA ASN A 34 -18.17 -5.95 8.93
C ASN A 34 -17.48 -7.31 9.10
N LYS A 35 -16.66 -7.74 8.13
CA LYS A 35 -15.94 -9.00 8.13
C LYS A 35 -14.44 -8.84 8.38
N ILE A 36 -13.96 -7.63 8.64
CA ILE A 36 -12.53 -7.39 8.89
C ILE A 36 -12.11 -7.98 10.24
N GLU A 37 -12.85 -7.68 11.31
CA GLU A 37 -12.43 -8.04 12.67
C GLU A 37 -12.29 -9.56 12.87
N GLU A 38 -13.16 -10.37 12.25
CA GLU A 38 -13.08 -11.84 12.32
C GLU A 38 -11.82 -12.43 11.66
N LYS A 39 -11.10 -11.64 10.84
CA LYS A 39 -9.84 -12.05 10.20
C LYS A 39 -8.61 -11.54 10.93
N ILE A 40 -8.76 -10.68 11.94
CA ILE A 40 -7.63 -10.14 12.69
C ILE A 40 -7.10 -11.20 13.66
N THR A 41 -5.77 -11.30 13.74
CA THR A 41 -5.03 -12.17 14.66
C THR A 41 -3.91 -11.37 15.33
N GLU A 42 -3.22 -11.93 16.32
CA GLU A 42 -2.04 -11.31 16.92
C GLU A 42 -0.89 -11.08 15.91
N LYS A 43 -0.93 -11.77 14.76
CA LYS A 43 0.05 -11.64 13.68
C LYS A 43 -0.31 -10.57 12.67
N THR A 44 -1.54 -10.05 12.68
CA THR A 44 -1.97 -9.01 11.75
C THR A 44 -1.16 -7.72 11.99
N LYS A 45 -0.66 -7.10 10.91
CA LYS A 45 0.14 -5.87 10.98
C LYS A 45 -0.44 -4.71 10.18
N ALA A 46 -1.19 -5.01 9.13
CA ALA A 46 -1.75 -4.00 8.26
C ALA A 46 -3.07 -4.46 7.64
N ILE A 47 -3.88 -3.49 7.23
CA ILE A 47 -5.05 -3.66 6.37
C ILE A 47 -4.74 -2.95 5.05
N ILE A 48 -4.98 -3.62 3.92
CA ILE A 48 -4.81 -3.05 2.58
C ILE A 48 -6.18 -2.92 1.91
N PRO A 49 -6.95 -1.84 2.17
CA PRO A 49 -8.19 -1.61 1.45
C PRO A 49 -7.89 -1.21 0.00
N VAL A 50 -8.64 -1.78 -0.94
CA VAL A 50 -8.56 -1.43 -2.37
C VAL A 50 -9.77 -0.59 -2.73
N HIS A 51 -9.55 0.51 -3.45
CA HIS A 51 -10.63 1.33 -4.00
C HIS A 51 -11.02 0.82 -5.39
N ILE A 52 -11.82 -0.24 -5.42
CA ILE A 52 -12.17 -1.00 -6.62
C ILE A 52 -12.92 -0.11 -7.61
N HIS A 53 -12.50 -0.17 -8.87
CA HIS A 53 -13.08 0.59 -10.00
C HIS A 53 -13.15 2.10 -9.76
N GLY A 54 -12.33 2.63 -8.85
CA GLY A 54 -12.29 4.04 -8.50
C GLY A 54 -13.34 4.48 -7.48
N LEU A 55 -14.16 3.55 -6.98
CA LEU A 55 -15.07 3.80 -5.86
C LEU A 55 -14.27 3.69 -4.54
N PRO A 56 -14.15 4.76 -3.75
CA PRO A 56 -13.53 4.67 -2.44
C PRO A 56 -14.28 3.66 -1.57
N CYS A 57 -13.54 2.87 -0.79
CA CYS A 57 -14.16 2.00 0.21
C CYS A 57 -14.68 2.85 1.38
N GLU A 58 -15.40 2.21 2.29
CA GLU A 58 -15.80 2.78 3.58
C GLU A 58 -14.55 2.94 4.48
N ILE A 59 -13.72 3.94 4.14
CA ILE A 59 -12.36 4.10 4.65
C ILE A 59 -12.34 4.59 6.10
N ASP A 60 -13.36 5.33 6.54
CA ASP A 60 -13.46 5.76 7.93
C ASP A 60 -13.63 4.54 8.85
N GLU A 61 -14.47 3.60 8.46
CA GLU A 61 -14.72 2.34 9.16
C GLU A 61 -13.47 1.46 9.18
N VAL A 62 -12.74 1.37 8.06
CA VAL A 62 -11.44 0.68 8.00
C VAL A 62 -10.44 1.32 8.98
N LEU A 63 -10.36 2.65 9.01
CA LEU A 63 -9.45 3.39 9.90
C LEU A 63 -9.83 3.21 11.37
N GLU A 64 -11.12 3.19 11.71
CA GLU A 64 -11.59 2.94 13.07
C GLU A 64 -11.18 1.54 13.55
N ILE A 65 -11.38 0.52 12.71
CA ILE A 65 -10.95 -0.86 13.00
C ILE A 65 -9.42 -0.91 13.14
N ALA A 66 -8.68 -0.33 12.20
CA ALA A 66 -7.22 -0.32 12.24
C ALA A 66 -6.69 0.32 13.52
N LYS A 67 -7.28 1.46 13.93
CA LYS A 67 -6.94 2.15 15.18
C LYS A 67 -7.23 1.29 16.41
N LYS A 68 -8.36 0.58 16.45
CA LYS A 68 -8.74 -0.32 17.55
C LYS A 68 -7.71 -1.43 17.79
N TYR A 69 -7.12 -1.98 16.73
CA TYR A 69 -6.13 -3.06 16.81
C TYR A 69 -4.68 -2.62 16.58
N ASN A 70 -4.42 -1.31 16.52
CA ASN A 70 -3.09 -0.75 16.24
C ASN A 70 -2.45 -1.32 14.95
N LEU A 71 -3.23 -1.32 13.87
CA LEU A 71 -2.83 -1.79 12.55
C LEU A 71 -2.54 -0.61 11.62
N VAL A 72 -1.62 -0.81 10.68
CA VAL A 72 -1.33 0.15 9.60
C VAL A 72 -2.37 0.02 8.48
N VAL A 73 -2.83 1.12 7.90
CA VAL A 73 -3.65 1.15 6.69
C VAL A 73 -2.81 1.57 5.49
N ILE A 74 -2.75 0.70 4.49
CA ILE A 74 -2.06 0.96 3.21
C ILE A 74 -3.14 1.01 2.12
N GLU A 75 -3.46 2.19 1.61
CA GLU A 75 -4.49 2.31 0.57
C GLU A 75 -3.95 1.82 -0.78
N ASP A 76 -4.64 0.86 -1.39
CA ASP A 76 -4.47 0.55 -2.81
C ASP A 76 -5.43 1.44 -3.63
N ALA A 77 -4.90 2.58 -4.04
CA ALA A 77 -5.59 3.60 -4.83
C ALA A 77 -5.29 3.47 -6.34
N CYS A 78 -4.81 2.31 -6.80
CA CYS A 78 -4.38 2.12 -8.19
C CYS A 78 -5.46 2.40 -9.23
N GLN A 79 -6.74 2.31 -8.86
CA GLN A 79 -7.89 2.53 -9.74
C GLN A 79 -8.68 3.80 -9.39
N SER A 80 -8.23 4.60 -8.42
CA SER A 80 -9.02 5.69 -7.84
C SER A 80 -8.35 7.05 -7.95
N HIS A 81 -7.55 7.28 -9.00
CA HIS A 81 -6.90 8.59 -9.18
C HIS A 81 -7.95 9.69 -9.27
N GLY A 82 -7.83 10.69 -8.41
CA GLY A 82 -8.77 11.81 -8.34
C GLY A 82 -10.10 11.53 -7.63
N ALA A 83 -10.40 10.28 -7.27
CA ALA A 83 -11.60 9.95 -6.51
C ALA A 83 -11.56 10.57 -5.11
N THR A 84 -12.73 10.93 -4.58
CA THR A 84 -12.87 11.58 -3.28
C THR A 84 -13.84 10.82 -2.38
N TYR A 85 -13.53 10.77 -1.09
CA TYR A 85 -14.39 10.31 -0.02
C TYR A 85 -14.56 11.47 0.97
N LYS A 86 -15.81 11.88 1.23
CA LYS A 86 -16.15 13.02 2.12
C LYS A 86 -15.31 14.29 1.86
N GLY A 87 -15.07 14.60 0.58
CA GLY A 87 -14.34 15.80 0.14
C GLY A 87 -12.81 15.67 0.15
N LYS A 88 -12.24 14.56 0.65
CA LYS A 88 -10.80 14.30 0.66
C LYS A 88 -10.44 13.24 -0.40
N LYS A 89 -9.31 13.42 -1.09
CA LYS A 89 -8.88 12.49 -2.16
C LYS A 89 -8.43 11.14 -1.58
N THR A 90 -8.77 10.05 -2.26
CA THR A 90 -8.18 8.72 -1.98
C THR A 90 -6.67 8.78 -2.01
N GLY A 91 -6.02 7.92 -1.22
CA GLY A 91 -4.57 7.90 -0.99
C GLY A 91 -4.05 8.93 0.03
N ASN A 92 -4.95 9.53 0.82
CA ASN A 92 -4.59 10.51 1.86
C ASN A 92 -5.17 10.14 3.24
N PHE A 93 -5.74 8.95 3.41
CA PHE A 93 -6.44 8.52 4.62
C PHE A 93 -5.57 7.65 5.52
N GLY A 94 -4.91 6.64 4.97
CA GLY A 94 -4.01 5.75 5.69
C GLY A 94 -2.61 6.33 5.89
N GLU A 95 -1.70 5.52 6.45
CA GLU A 95 -0.29 5.88 6.65
C GLU A 95 0.44 6.09 5.31
N MET A 96 0.03 5.35 4.28
CA MET A 96 0.58 5.44 2.93
C MET A 96 -0.42 4.91 1.90
N ALA A 97 -0.19 5.24 0.64
CA ALA A 97 -0.98 4.74 -0.46
C ALA A 97 -0.14 4.50 -1.72
N THR A 98 -0.66 3.66 -2.60
CA THR A 98 -0.05 3.38 -3.90
C THR A 98 -1.01 3.64 -5.03
N TYR A 99 -0.47 4.13 -6.15
CA TYR A 99 -1.18 4.28 -7.41
C TYR A 99 -0.45 3.56 -8.53
N SER A 100 -1.19 3.20 -9.57
CA SER A 100 -0.65 2.61 -10.80
C SER A 100 -0.76 3.61 -11.94
N LEU A 101 0.32 3.76 -12.70
CA LEU A 101 0.38 4.57 -13.92
C LEU A 101 0.31 3.69 -15.18
N ASN A 102 -0.17 2.46 -15.05
CA ASN A 102 -0.40 1.59 -16.20
C ASN A 102 -1.34 2.27 -17.21
N SER A 103 -1.16 1.97 -18.49
CA SER A 103 -1.87 2.61 -19.61
C SER A 103 -3.41 2.54 -19.53
N THR A 104 -3.96 1.60 -18.75
CA THR A 104 -5.41 1.43 -18.58
C THR A 104 -6.00 2.16 -17.36
N LYS A 105 -5.16 2.83 -16.55
CA LYS A 105 -5.60 3.53 -15.33
C LYS A 105 -6.18 4.90 -15.64
N ASN A 106 -6.92 5.47 -14.68
CA ASN A 106 -7.56 6.78 -14.81
C ASN A 106 -6.57 7.91 -15.11
N LEU A 107 -5.33 7.78 -14.63
CA LEU A 107 -4.20 8.64 -14.98
C LEU A 107 -3.07 7.75 -15.55
N PRO A 108 -3.02 7.54 -16.87
CA PRO A 108 -2.02 6.69 -17.49
C PRO A 108 -0.68 7.43 -17.62
N GLY A 109 0.42 6.69 -17.42
CA GLY A 109 1.80 7.16 -17.61
C GLY A 109 2.65 6.18 -18.42
N GLY A 110 2.01 5.31 -19.22
CA GLY A 110 2.65 4.18 -19.87
C GLY A 110 2.73 2.99 -18.93
N GLU A 111 3.81 2.92 -18.16
CA GLU A 111 3.99 1.97 -17.06
C GLU A 111 4.64 2.68 -15.87
N GLY A 112 4.28 2.25 -14.66
CA GLY A 112 4.85 2.79 -13.44
C GLY A 112 3.87 2.77 -12.27
N GLY A 113 4.30 3.38 -11.17
CA GLY A 113 3.48 3.53 -9.98
C GLY A 113 3.96 4.69 -9.13
N LEU A 114 3.07 5.16 -8.27
CA LEU A 114 3.36 6.20 -7.30
C LEU A 114 3.20 5.62 -5.90
N PHE A 115 4.09 6.03 -5.01
CA PHE A 115 3.97 5.84 -3.58
C PHE A 115 3.76 7.22 -2.95
N VAL A 116 2.75 7.36 -2.09
CA VAL A 116 2.47 8.61 -1.39
C VAL A 116 2.34 8.36 0.10
N THR A 117 2.79 9.32 0.89
CA THR A 117 2.66 9.34 2.35
C THR A 117 2.91 10.76 2.84
N ASN A 118 2.32 11.10 3.99
CA ASN A 118 2.64 12.34 4.72
C ASN A 118 3.76 12.13 5.76
N ASN A 119 4.22 10.89 5.95
CA ASN A 119 5.27 10.57 6.90
C ASN A 119 6.65 10.66 6.23
N GLU A 120 7.48 11.61 6.69
CA GLU A 120 8.81 11.84 6.12
C GLU A 120 9.76 10.65 6.27
N GLU A 121 9.65 9.89 7.36
CA GLU A 121 10.45 8.69 7.60
C GLU A 121 10.08 7.57 6.61
N LEU A 122 8.78 7.35 6.40
CA LEU A 122 8.29 6.41 5.39
C LEU A 122 8.70 6.83 3.98
N ARG A 123 8.61 8.12 3.67
CA ARG A 123 9.09 8.68 2.38
C ARG A 123 10.59 8.45 2.19
N ALA A 124 11.39 8.66 3.21
CA ALA A 124 12.83 8.41 3.17
C ALA A 124 13.13 6.92 2.95
N LYS A 125 12.46 6.02 3.68
CA LYS A 125 12.56 4.57 3.49
C LYS A 125 12.16 4.15 2.08
N ALA A 126 11.03 4.62 1.56
CA ALA A 126 10.58 4.32 0.20
C ALA A 126 11.59 4.77 -0.86
N ASN A 127 12.18 5.96 -0.70
CA ASN A 127 13.24 6.44 -1.58
C ASN A 127 14.48 5.55 -1.55
N MET A 128 14.92 5.12 -0.36
CA MET A 128 16.03 4.18 -0.24
C MET A 128 15.70 2.84 -0.90
N THR A 129 14.52 2.28 -0.65
CA THR A 129 14.09 1.01 -1.26
C THR A 129 14.13 1.07 -2.79
N ARG A 130 13.66 2.17 -3.38
CA ARG A 130 13.71 2.43 -4.83
C ARG A 130 15.14 2.57 -5.35
N MET A 131 16.05 3.10 -4.53
CA MET A 131 17.46 3.38 -4.86
C MET A 131 18.42 2.33 -4.29
N PHE A 132 18.10 1.04 -4.44
CA PHE A 132 19.00 -0.06 -4.03
C PHE A 132 19.43 -0.04 -2.55
N GLY A 133 18.63 0.58 -1.68
CA GLY A 133 18.95 0.74 -0.26
C GLY A 133 19.77 1.98 0.07
N GLU A 134 20.10 2.80 -0.92
CA GLU A 134 20.96 3.97 -0.76
C GLU A 134 20.16 5.22 -0.35
N PHE A 135 20.73 5.98 0.58
CA PHE A 135 20.25 7.32 0.88
C PHE A 135 20.93 8.31 -0.05
N VAL A 136 20.20 8.80 -1.06
CA VAL A 136 20.65 9.84 -1.99
C VAL A 136 20.06 11.16 -1.54
N LYS A 137 20.91 12.03 -0.99
CA LYS A 137 20.51 13.38 -0.58
C LYS A 137 20.70 14.35 -1.74
N GLU A 138 19.68 15.17 -1.98
CA GLU A 138 19.72 16.18 -3.03
C GLU A 138 20.85 17.19 -2.76
N GLY A 139 21.63 17.49 -3.81
CA GLY A 139 22.77 18.42 -3.72
C GLY A 139 24.07 17.82 -3.15
N GLU A 140 24.09 16.55 -2.73
CA GLU A 140 25.29 15.87 -2.25
C GLU A 140 25.81 14.82 -3.25
N GLY A 141 27.12 14.56 -3.23
CA GLY A 141 27.73 13.49 -4.03
C GLY A 141 27.25 12.11 -3.59
N ARG A 142 26.97 11.22 -4.54
CA ARG A 142 26.48 9.87 -4.24
C ARG A 142 27.57 9.05 -3.52
N SER A 143 27.24 8.58 -2.31
CA SER A 143 28.20 7.84 -1.47
C SER A 143 28.28 6.34 -1.76
N TYR A 144 27.35 5.79 -2.56
CA TYR A 144 27.22 4.36 -2.87
C TYR A 144 27.19 3.45 -1.61
N LYS A 145 26.54 3.94 -0.55
CA LYS A 145 26.32 3.17 0.69
C LYS A 145 24.86 2.76 0.80
N ALA A 146 24.62 1.45 0.92
CA ALA A 146 23.30 0.89 1.20
C ALA A 146 23.07 0.83 2.72
N TYR A 147 21.99 1.43 3.19
CA TYR A 147 21.57 1.47 4.59
C TYR A 147 20.42 0.51 4.89
N THR A 148 19.78 -0.01 3.85
CA THR A 148 18.68 -0.98 3.94
C THR A 148 18.71 -1.90 2.71
N MET A 149 17.85 -2.92 2.71
CA MET A 149 17.65 -3.75 1.52
C MET A 149 16.88 -2.95 0.47
N GLY A 150 17.47 -2.78 -0.71
CA GLY A 150 16.78 -2.24 -1.88
C GLY A 150 15.84 -3.24 -2.56
N TRP A 151 14.99 -2.74 -3.44
CA TRP A 151 14.00 -3.57 -4.16
C TRP A 151 14.62 -4.64 -5.09
N ILE A 152 15.86 -4.44 -5.56
CA ILE A 152 16.53 -5.29 -6.56
C ILE A 152 17.58 -6.23 -5.90
N GLY A 153 17.66 -6.30 -4.57
CA GLY A 153 18.60 -7.20 -3.90
C GLY A 153 18.15 -8.67 -3.95
N PRO A 154 19.00 -9.63 -4.36
CA PRO A 154 18.70 -11.04 -4.12
C PRO A 154 18.60 -11.27 -2.61
N ARG A 155 17.47 -11.80 -2.14
CA ARG A 155 17.24 -12.09 -0.72
C ARG A 155 18.18 -13.17 -0.14
N SER A 156 19.05 -13.75 -0.96
CA SER A 156 19.97 -14.83 -0.60
C SER A 156 21.28 -14.38 0.04
N SER A 157 21.53 -13.07 0.21
CA SER A 157 22.85 -12.57 0.65
C SER A 157 22.89 -11.82 1.98
N LEU A 158 21.83 -11.84 2.80
CA LEU A 158 21.90 -11.33 4.18
C LEU A 158 21.77 -12.47 5.18
N PRO A 159 22.64 -12.55 6.21
CA PRO A 159 22.50 -13.53 7.28
C PRO A 159 21.22 -13.24 8.08
N LEU A 160 20.52 -14.32 8.44
CA LEU A 160 19.41 -14.36 9.39
C LEU A 160 19.84 -13.86 10.78
#